data_AF-O29669-F1
#
_entry.id   AF-O29669-F1
#
_cell.length_a   1.000
_cell.length_b   1.000
_cell.length_c   1.000
_cell.angle_alpha   90.00
_cell.angle_beta   90.00
_cell.angle_gamma   90.00
#
_symmetry.space_group_name_H-M   'P 1'
#
loop_
_entity.id
_entity.type
_entity.pdbx_description
1 polymer ?
#
loop_
_entity_poly.entity_id
_entity_poly.type
_entity_poly.pdbx_seq_one_letter_code
_entity_poly.pdbx_strand_id
1 'polypeptide(L)'
;MRGEKLTKKWRLIKLSRMHYSDFAVRFIEEMLEDNERLHDFSVKYGMEKGAEVKRNLHLKDFSDVAEFLSMITGVRVSEKEGGVVFDGCPSREMTEVRKTVICTGFLEGFFKVFGYDVEVNAACGEKCRVEVKKRTSSSR
;
A
#
# COMPACT_ATOMS: atom_id res chain seq x y z
N MET A 1 -16.53 19.10 -7.73
CA MET A 1 -16.50 18.01 -6.71
C MET A 1 -17.23 16.73 -7.10
N ARG A 2 -18.43 16.73 -7.74
CA ARG A 2 -19.17 15.49 -8.04
C ARG A 2 -18.57 14.65 -9.20
N GLY A 3 -18.03 15.32 -10.22
CA GLY A 3 -17.43 14.66 -11.39
C GLY A 3 -16.15 13.88 -11.07
N GLU A 4 -15.23 14.45 -10.28
CA GLU A 4 -13.97 13.78 -9.92
C GLU A 4 -14.20 12.49 -9.11
N LYS A 5 -15.15 12.50 -8.17
CA LYS A 5 -15.53 11.29 -7.42
C LYS A 5 -16.11 10.20 -8.31
N LEU A 6 -16.90 10.56 -9.33
CA LEU A 6 -17.43 9.60 -10.30
C LEU A 6 -16.32 9.02 -11.19
N THR A 7 -15.38 9.85 -11.63
CA THR A 7 -14.22 9.39 -12.40
C THR A 7 -13.33 8.47 -11.57
N LYS A 8 -13.03 8.83 -10.30
CA LYS A 8 -12.32 7.96 -9.34
C LYS A 8 -13.02 6.59 -9.23
N LYS A 9 -14.35 6.56 -9.06
CA LYS A 9 -15.14 5.31 -9.02
C LYS A 9 -15.09 4.49 -10.31
N TRP A 10 -15.20 5.11 -11.47
CA TRP A 10 -15.12 4.40 -12.76
C TRP A 10 -13.76 3.74 -12.97
N ARG A 11 -12.68 4.41 -12.54
CA ARG A 11 -11.33 3.83 -12.55
C ARG A 11 -11.19 2.64 -11.59
N LEU A 12 -11.84 2.67 -10.42
CA LEU A 12 -11.89 1.51 -9.50
C LEU A 12 -12.51 0.28 -10.18
N ILE A 13 -13.63 0.45 -10.89
CA ILE A 13 -14.29 -0.65 -11.62
C ILE A 13 -13.38 -1.23 -12.70
N LYS A 14 -12.55 -0.40 -13.35
CA LYS A 14 -11.60 -0.87 -14.36
C LYS A 14 -10.44 -1.65 -13.73
N LEU A 15 -9.93 -1.20 -12.58
CA LEU A 15 -8.83 -1.85 -11.84
C LEU A 15 -9.25 -3.17 -11.20
N SER A 16 -10.48 -3.28 -10.67
CA SER A 16 -10.95 -4.54 -10.07
C SER A 16 -11.08 -5.70 -11.07
N ARG A 17 -11.01 -5.41 -12.38
CA ARG A 17 -11.00 -6.42 -13.45
C ARG A 17 -9.59 -6.87 -13.85
N MET A 18 -8.54 -6.24 -13.32
CA MET A 18 -7.16 -6.56 -13.71
C MET A 18 -6.57 -7.65 -12.79
N HIS A 19 -6.78 -8.89 -13.24
CA HIS A 19 -5.91 -10.07 -13.14
C HIS A 19 -5.48 -10.62 -11.77
N TYR A 20 -5.90 -11.88 -11.57
CA TYR A 20 -5.22 -12.92 -10.79
C TYR A 20 -3.73 -12.98 -11.15
N SER A 21 -2.85 -12.95 -10.14
CA SER A 21 -1.38 -12.99 -10.27
C SER A 21 -0.82 -14.25 -9.59
N ASP A 22 0.29 -14.78 -10.10
CA ASP A 22 1.11 -15.86 -9.50
C ASP A 22 1.63 -15.55 -8.09
N PHE A 23 1.30 -14.35 -7.58
CA PHE A 23 1.55 -13.83 -6.26
C PHE A 23 1.34 -14.85 -5.13
N ALA A 24 0.23 -15.61 -5.15
CA ALA A 24 -0.11 -16.51 -4.04
C ALA A 24 0.94 -17.62 -3.83
N VAL A 25 1.53 -18.15 -4.91
CA VAL A 25 2.53 -19.23 -4.82
C VAL A 25 3.82 -18.68 -4.23
N ARG A 26 4.34 -17.58 -4.79
CA ARG A 26 5.57 -16.94 -4.30
C ARG A 26 5.43 -16.44 -2.87
N PHE A 27 4.26 -15.92 -2.50
CA PHE A 27 4.01 -15.46 -1.13
C PHE A 27 4.09 -16.60 -0.11
N ILE A 28 3.60 -17.80 -0.44
CA ILE A 28 3.72 -18.97 0.45
C ILE A 28 5.18 -19.40 0.60
N GLU A 29 5.95 -19.43 -0.49
CA GLU A 29 7.38 -19.77 -0.46
C GLU A 29 8.14 -18.81 0.45
N GLU A 30 7.96 -17.51 0.28
CA GLU A 30 8.65 -16.45 1.03
C GLU A 30 8.20 -16.36 2.49
N MET A 31 6.94 -16.72 2.80
CA MET A 31 6.45 -16.80 4.18
C MET A 31 7.17 -17.84 5.03
N LEU A 32 7.71 -18.89 4.39
CA LEU A 32 8.50 -19.92 5.06
C LEU A 32 9.95 -19.46 5.34
N GLU A 33 10.37 -18.37 4.72
CA GLU A 33 11.72 -17.81 4.87
C GLU A 33 11.79 -16.80 6.05
N ASP A 34 12.92 -16.10 6.17
CA ASP A 34 13.12 -15.10 7.23
C ASP A 34 12.31 -13.81 6.98
N ASN A 35 12.30 -12.90 7.97
CA ASN A 35 11.54 -11.66 7.88
C ASN A 35 12.11 -10.67 6.85
N GLU A 36 13.41 -10.73 6.53
CA GLU A 36 14.05 -9.82 5.58
C GLU A 36 13.59 -10.13 4.16
N ARG A 37 13.60 -11.42 3.79
CA ARG A 37 13.12 -11.86 2.47
C ARG A 37 11.62 -11.64 2.29
N LEU A 38 10.82 -11.95 3.31
CA LEU A 38 9.39 -11.65 3.31
C LEU A 38 9.11 -10.14 3.16
N HIS A 39 9.92 -9.30 3.79
CA HIS A 39 9.83 -7.85 3.63
C HIS A 39 10.12 -7.44 2.19
N ASP A 40 11.25 -7.89 1.61
CA ASP A 40 11.65 -7.58 0.25
C ASP A 40 10.64 -8.04 -0.80
N PHE A 41 10.07 -9.25 -0.61
CA PHE A 41 8.97 -9.73 -1.42
C PHE A 41 7.76 -8.81 -1.33
N SER A 42 7.39 -8.39 -0.12
CA SER A 42 6.28 -7.47 0.12
C SER A 42 6.51 -6.10 -0.51
N VAL A 43 7.75 -5.58 -0.49
CA VAL A 43 8.16 -4.36 -1.20
C VAL A 43 7.95 -4.51 -2.70
N LYS A 44 8.46 -5.59 -3.31
CA LYS A 44 8.27 -5.84 -4.75
C LYS A 44 6.78 -5.91 -5.11
N TYR A 45 5.98 -6.59 -4.29
CA TYR A 45 4.53 -6.66 -4.49
C TYR A 45 3.85 -5.29 -4.42
N GLY A 46 4.21 -4.49 -3.41
CA GLY A 46 3.75 -3.11 -3.29
C GLY A 46 4.08 -2.28 -4.53
N MET A 47 5.31 -2.43 -5.05
CA MET A 47 5.74 -1.73 -6.27
C MET A 47 4.94 -2.17 -7.51
N GLU A 48 4.68 -3.47 -7.68
CA GLU A 48 3.88 -3.96 -8.80
C GLU A 48 2.47 -3.37 -8.79
N LYS A 49 1.80 -3.39 -7.62
CA LYS A 49 0.47 -2.81 -7.44
C LYS A 49 0.47 -1.29 -7.59
N GLY A 50 1.48 -0.60 -7.05
CA GLY A 50 1.67 0.84 -7.24
C GLY A 50 1.82 1.21 -8.72
N ALA A 51 2.56 0.41 -9.49
CA ALA A 51 2.77 0.65 -10.93
C ALA A 51 1.51 0.41 -11.74
N GLU A 52 0.69 -0.58 -11.38
CA GLU A 52 -0.63 -0.80 -11.95
C GLU A 52 -1.54 0.41 -11.77
N VAL A 53 -1.58 0.97 -10.56
CA VAL A 53 -2.36 2.17 -10.23
C VAL A 53 -1.82 3.38 -11.00
N LYS A 54 -0.51 3.66 -10.91
CA LYS A 54 0.12 4.83 -11.55
C LYS A 54 -0.06 4.85 -13.06
N ARG A 55 -0.05 3.69 -13.74
CA ARG A 55 -0.32 3.59 -15.19
C ARG A 55 -1.74 3.99 -15.57
N ASN A 56 -2.71 3.75 -14.69
CA ASN A 56 -4.12 4.01 -14.96
C ASN A 56 -4.62 5.35 -14.37
N LEU A 57 -3.86 5.94 -13.45
CA LEU A 57 -4.30 7.04 -12.60
C LEU A 57 -3.22 8.10 -12.42
N HIS A 58 -3.57 9.32 -12.79
CA HIS A 58 -2.80 10.52 -12.48
C HIS A 58 -3.20 11.02 -11.09
N LEU A 59 -2.61 10.44 -10.04
CA LEU A 59 -2.75 10.88 -8.65
C LEU A 59 -1.73 11.99 -8.39
N LYS A 60 -2.16 13.12 -7.82
CA LYS A 60 -1.35 14.35 -7.81
C LYS A 60 -0.49 14.48 -6.56
N ASP A 61 -1.00 14.03 -5.43
CA ASP A 61 -0.34 14.19 -4.13
C ASP A 61 -0.38 12.90 -3.29
N PHE A 62 0.37 12.94 -2.20
CA PHE A 62 0.53 11.81 -1.30
C PHE A 62 -0.79 11.36 -0.66
N SER A 63 -1.63 12.33 -0.28
CA SER A 63 -2.97 12.09 0.26
C SER A 63 -3.89 11.43 -0.77
N ASP A 64 -3.86 11.84 -2.03
CA ASP A 64 -4.60 11.24 -3.13
C ASP A 64 -4.19 9.78 -3.35
N VAL A 65 -2.89 9.48 -3.26
CA VAL A 65 -2.36 8.10 -3.35
C VAL A 65 -2.86 7.25 -2.20
N ALA A 66 -2.79 7.77 -0.97
CA ALA A 66 -3.26 7.07 0.22
C ALA A 66 -4.79 6.87 0.23
N GLU A 67 -5.56 7.91 -0.14
CA GLU A 67 -7.02 7.85 -0.27
C GLU A 67 -7.41 6.82 -1.33
N PHE A 68 -6.73 6.82 -2.47
CA PHE A 68 -6.98 5.84 -3.52
C PHE A 68 -6.69 4.41 -3.05
N LEU A 69 -5.58 4.19 -2.34
CA LEU A 69 -5.25 2.90 -1.76
C LEU A 69 -6.33 2.45 -0.74
N SER A 70 -6.80 3.37 0.10
CA SER A 70 -7.94 3.14 1.01
C SER A 70 -9.20 2.73 0.24
N MET A 71 -9.50 3.39 -0.88
CA MET A 71 -10.67 3.08 -1.72
C MET A 71 -10.61 1.69 -2.36
N ILE A 72 -9.45 1.23 -2.85
CA ILE A 72 -9.33 -0.10 -3.48
C ILE A 72 -9.27 -1.24 -2.44
N THR A 73 -8.74 -0.99 -1.24
CA THR A 73 -8.55 -2.02 -0.21
C THR A 73 -9.69 -2.07 0.81
N GLY A 74 -10.50 -1.01 0.88
CA GLY A 74 -11.53 -0.82 1.90
C GLY A 74 -10.97 -0.53 3.30
N VAL A 75 -9.67 -0.29 3.42
CA VAL A 75 -9.02 0.09 4.69
C VAL A 75 -9.16 1.59 4.88
N ARG A 76 -9.71 2.02 6.02
CA ARG A 76 -9.87 3.45 6.31
C ARG A 76 -8.50 4.12 6.43
N VAL A 77 -8.39 5.31 5.87
CA VAL A 77 -7.22 6.18 6.01
C VAL A 77 -7.63 7.50 6.64
N SER A 78 -6.78 8.03 7.52
CA SER A 78 -6.91 9.35 8.12
C SER A 78 -5.62 10.14 7.91
N GLU A 79 -5.73 11.45 7.75
CA GLU A 79 -4.58 12.35 7.67
C GLU A 79 -3.99 12.59 9.06
N LYS A 80 -2.66 12.69 9.12
CA LYS A 80 -1.90 13.06 10.33
C LYS A 80 -0.82 14.06 9.92
N GLU A 81 -0.32 14.85 10.85
CA GLU A 81 0.77 15.79 10.58
C GLU A 81 1.97 15.09 9.90
N GLY A 82 2.23 15.47 8.64
CA GLY A 82 3.31 14.91 7.81
C GLY A 82 3.06 13.51 7.21
N GLY A 83 1.85 12.94 7.32
CA GLY A 83 1.59 11.58 6.87
C GLY A 83 0.13 11.15 6.87
N VAL A 84 -0.07 9.84 6.82
CA VAL A 84 -1.39 9.19 6.88
C VAL A 84 -1.37 8.00 7.82
N VAL A 85 -2.54 7.62 8.31
CA VAL A 85 -2.73 6.46 9.18
C VAL A 85 -3.81 5.57 8.60
N PHE A 86 -3.46 4.31 8.34
CA PHE A 86 -4.38 3.27 7.93
C PHE A 86 -4.89 2.47 9.14
N ASP A 87 -6.21 2.32 9.26
CA ASP A 87 -6.88 1.49 10.28
C ASP A 87 -6.99 0.02 9.83
N GLY A 88 -5.87 -0.52 9.36
CA GLY A 88 -5.75 -1.89 8.87
C GLY A 88 -4.56 -2.01 7.92
N CYS A 89 -4.24 -3.24 7.52
CA CYS A 89 -3.24 -3.44 6.49
C CYS A 89 -3.87 -3.42 5.09
N PRO A 90 -3.45 -2.52 4.17
CA PRO A 90 -3.99 -2.48 2.81
C PRO A 90 -3.70 -3.75 1.98
N SER A 91 -2.67 -4.53 2.31
CA SER A 91 -2.38 -5.82 1.67
C SER A 91 -3.21 -6.98 2.25
N ARG A 92 -4.55 -6.84 2.26
CA ARG A 92 -5.47 -7.81 2.90
C ARG A 92 -5.35 -9.24 2.36
N GLU A 93 -4.79 -9.40 1.17
CA GLU A 93 -4.56 -10.71 0.52
C GLU A 93 -3.41 -11.50 1.17
N MET A 94 -2.60 -10.85 2.01
CA MET A 94 -1.45 -11.45 2.67
C MET A 94 -1.86 -11.91 4.08
N THR A 95 -1.47 -13.13 4.44
CA THR A 95 -2.03 -13.95 5.52
C THR A 95 -2.05 -13.30 6.91
N GLU A 96 -2.69 -13.98 7.87
CA GLU A 96 -2.77 -13.52 9.24
C GLU A 96 -1.42 -13.47 10.01
N VAL A 97 -0.37 -14.01 9.41
CA VAL A 97 0.93 -14.22 10.03
C VAL A 97 1.90 -13.13 9.56
N ARG A 98 2.71 -12.58 10.48
CA ARG A 98 3.72 -11.54 10.18
C ARG A 98 3.16 -10.30 9.45
N LYS A 99 1.90 -9.96 9.74
CA LYS A 99 1.19 -8.77 9.18
C LYS A 99 2.05 -7.51 9.22
N THR A 100 2.78 -7.26 10.30
CA THR A 100 3.65 -6.09 10.44
C THR A 100 4.70 -6.00 9.33
N VAL A 101 5.47 -7.08 9.10
CA VAL A 101 6.56 -7.14 8.11
C VAL A 101 5.99 -6.92 6.71
N ILE A 102 4.94 -7.66 6.42
CA ILE A 102 4.25 -7.63 5.13
C ILE A 102 3.70 -6.24 4.83
N CYS A 103 2.98 -5.66 5.79
CA CYS A 103 2.33 -4.37 5.58
C CYS A 103 3.33 -3.25 5.38
N THR A 104 4.42 -3.30 6.15
CA THR A 104 5.54 -2.36 6.05
C THR A 104 6.11 -2.41 4.64
N GLY A 105 6.56 -3.59 4.19
CA GLY A 105 7.13 -3.74 2.86
C GLY A 105 6.16 -3.34 1.75
N PHE A 106 4.91 -3.80 1.81
CA PHE A 106 3.89 -3.45 0.82
C PHE A 106 3.71 -1.94 0.68
N LEU A 107 3.57 -1.21 1.79
CA LEU A 107 3.34 0.23 1.74
C LEU A 107 4.58 0.98 1.27
N GLU A 108 5.77 0.60 1.73
CA GLU A 108 7.02 1.17 1.23
C GLU A 108 7.14 1.01 -0.29
N GLY A 109 6.93 -0.20 -0.80
CA GLY A 109 6.95 -0.48 -2.23
C GLY A 109 5.89 0.31 -3.01
N PHE A 110 4.66 0.35 -2.49
CA PHE A 110 3.55 1.04 -3.14
C PHE A 110 3.82 2.54 -3.30
N PHE A 111 4.20 3.22 -2.22
CA PHE A 111 4.46 4.67 -2.24
C PHE A 111 5.74 5.03 -3.02
N LYS A 112 6.76 4.16 -3.01
CA LYS A 112 7.99 4.35 -3.78
C LYS A 112 7.73 4.53 -5.27
N VAL A 113 6.75 3.84 -5.83
CA VAL A 113 6.38 3.99 -7.27
C VAL A 113 5.84 5.37 -7.61
N PHE A 114 5.22 6.05 -6.65
CA PHE A 114 4.76 7.43 -6.80
C PHE A 114 5.87 8.46 -6.52
N GLY A 115 7.10 8.01 -6.27
CA GLY A 115 8.25 8.88 -5.97
C GLY A 115 8.28 9.37 -4.53
N TYR A 116 7.56 8.71 -3.62
CA TYR A 116 7.59 9.03 -2.20
C TYR A 116 8.50 8.05 -1.46
N ASP A 117 9.57 8.59 -0.87
CA ASP A 117 10.33 7.87 0.15
C ASP A 117 9.57 7.98 1.48
N VAL A 118 9.22 6.84 2.07
CA VAL A 118 8.33 6.78 3.23
C VAL A 118 8.94 6.00 4.38
N GLU A 119 8.55 6.37 5.58
CA GLU A 119 8.75 5.59 6.79
C GLU A 119 7.40 4.97 7.17
N VAL A 120 7.37 3.65 7.30
CA VAL A 120 6.16 2.90 7.65
C VAL A 120 6.32 2.31 9.04
N ASN A 121 5.44 2.71 9.95
CA ASN A 121 5.38 2.23 11.32
C ASN A 121 4.08 1.44 11.50
N ALA A 122 4.18 0.11 11.45
CA ALA A 122 3.04 -0.80 11.59
C ALA A 122 2.97 -1.38 13.01
N ALA A 123 1.82 -1.23 13.67
CA ALA A 123 1.49 -1.89 14.93
C ALA A 123 0.30 -2.83 14.70
N CYS A 124 0.59 -4.12 14.47
CA CYS A 124 -0.42 -5.12 14.12
C CYS A 124 -0.48 -6.23 15.17
N GLY A 125 -1.35 -6.01 16.16
CA GLY A 125 -1.82 -7.01 17.14
C GLY A 125 -3.25 -7.44 16.80
N GLU A 126 -4.18 -7.35 17.77
CA GLU A 126 -5.62 -7.60 17.54
C GLU A 126 -6.23 -6.67 16.48
N LYS A 127 -5.77 -5.41 16.46
CA LYS A 127 -6.05 -4.44 15.41
C LYS A 127 -4.73 -3.99 14.82
N CYS A 128 -4.73 -3.79 13.51
CA CYS A 128 -3.57 -3.32 12.77
C CYS A 128 -3.76 -1.84 12.48
N ARG A 129 -2.78 -1.03 12.90
CA ARG A 129 -2.73 0.41 12.65
C ARG A 129 -1.37 0.72 12.04
N VAL A 130 -1.37 1.37 10.89
CA VAL A 130 -0.15 1.62 10.13
C VAL A 130 0.00 3.10 9.83
N GLU A 131 1.07 3.70 10.35
CA GLU A 131 1.41 5.10 10.11
C GLU A 131 2.44 5.18 8.98
N VAL A 132 2.15 6.01 7.97
CA VAL A 132 3.04 6.24 6.83
C VAL A 132 3.37 7.72 6.77
N LYS A 133 4.65 8.05 6.85
CA LYS A 133 5.17 9.42 6.74
C LYS A 133 6.13 9.53 5.58
N LYS A 134 6.18 10.69 4.92
CA LYS A 134 7.27 10.97 3.98
C LYS A 134 8.56 11.15 4.77
N ARG A 135 9.64 10.48 4.37
CA ARG A 135 10.97 10.82 4.88
C ARG A 135 11.32 12.19 4.34
N THR A 136 11.35 13.20 5.20
CA THR A 136 12.03 14.44 4.86
C THR A 136 13.51 14.10 4.82
N SER A 137 14.11 14.11 3.63
CA SER A 137 15.57 14.13 3.52
C SER A 137 16.05 15.33 4.34
N SER A 138 16.58 15.08 5.54
CA SER A 138 17.29 16.09 6.30
C SER A 138 18.48 16.49 5.44
N SER A 139 18.38 17.63 4.77
CA SER A 139 19.52 18.32 4.18
C SER A 139 20.53 18.56 5.30
N ARG A 140 21.58 17.75 5.32
CA ARG A 140 22.89 18.08 5.88
C ARG A 140 23.92 17.81 4.79
#